data_AF-A0AAW0QDC2-F1
#
_entry.id   AF-A0AAW0QDC2-F1
#
_cell.length_a   1.000
_cell.length_b   1.000
_cell.length_c   1.000
_cell.angle_alpha   90.00
_cell.angle_beta   90.00
_cell.angle_gamma   90.00
#
_symmetry.space_group_name_H-M   'P 1'
#
loop_
_entity.id
_entity.type
_entity.pdbx_description
1 polymer ?
#
loop_
_entity_poly.entity_id
_entity_poly.type
_entity_poly.pdbx_seq_one_letter_code
_entity_poly.pdbx_strand_id
1 'polypeptide(L)'
;MSPSTRITSLAALMLAFSSADALSLKRTYAGSSFFDGFNFKPSTELPNGDPTGGFVNYLPRKEAESRGLAKVQGSQVRIGVDSSTTHSTSDQGRASVRLESHDSFDTGLLIADIAHMPGYACGVWPAFWTFNFDENPYGEIDIIEGAMFQDGNSMTLWTTEQCKFTNIGAKDPKGNCNLNGGGCGGMGPRNSYGTPFNDVGGGVYATYIQSQRLRIWFWPKAQVPADARSNNPNPDSWGAPLSDFQTKNGGCNVGKTFHSQSIIINTDFCGSEVSQEWWNNSPDCVKKAPNCKEYVAKNPKAYTEAYWLINSIKLFQ
;
A
#
# COMPACT_ATOMS: atom_id res chain seq x y z
N MET A 1 -41.04 -60.07 30.16
CA MET A 1 -39.60 -59.73 30.05
C MET A 1 -39.44 -58.94 28.75
N SER A 2 -38.92 -57.71 28.88
CA SER A 2 -39.05 -56.61 27.91
C SER A 2 -38.37 -56.82 26.55
N PRO A 3 -38.86 -56.19 25.46
CA PRO A 3 -38.09 -56.04 24.24
C PRO A 3 -37.07 -54.90 24.39
N SER A 4 -35.81 -55.19 24.09
CA SER A 4 -34.71 -54.23 24.09
C SER A 4 -34.69 -53.48 22.76
N THR A 5 -35.10 -52.21 22.78
CA THR A 5 -35.05 -51.32 21.62
C THR A 5 -33.64 -50.73 21.51
N ARG A 6 -32.88 -51.10 20.48
CA ARG A 6 -31.59 -50.47 20.16
C ARG A 6 -31.86 -49.12 19.50
N ILE A 7 -31.48 -48.05 20.19
CA ILE A 7 -31.47 -46.69 19.64
C ILE A 7 -30.15 -46.51 18.90
N THR A 8 -30.18 -46.46 17.57
CA THR A 8 -29.06 -46.03 16.74
C THR A 8 -29.05 -44.50 16.68
N SER A 9 -28.13 -43.87 17.41
CA SER A 9 -27.89 -42.42 17.30
C SER A 9 -27.22 -42.08 15.97
N LEU A 10 -27.95 -41.42 15.05
CA LEU A 10 -27.35 -40.73 13.91
C LEU A 10 -26.64 -39.47 14.42
N ALA A 11 -25.31 -39.46 14.38
CA ALA A 11 -24.53 -38.24 14.56
C ALA A 11 -24.66 -37.40 13.27
N ALA A 12 -25.45 -36.33 13.33
CA ALA A 12 -25.50 -35.33 12.26
C ALA A 12 -24.19 -34.51 12.29
N LEU A 13 -23.32 -34.74 11.32
CA LEU A 13 -22.14 -33.92 11.09
C LEU A 13 -22.61 -32.57 10.53
N MET A 14 -22.82 -31.57 11.39
CA MET A 14 -23.04 -30.19 10.95
C MET A 14 -21.74 -29.68 10.32
N LEU A 15 -21.66 -29.71 8.99
CA LEU A 15 -20.71 -28.91 8.24
C LEU A 15 -21.07 -27.45 8.49
N ALA A 16 -20.31 -26.79 9.37
CA ALA A 16 -20.34 -25.34 9.51
C ALA A 16 -19.80 -24.76 8.20
N PHE A 17 -20.70 -24.46 7.25
CA PHE A 17 -20.37 -23.54 6.18
C PHE A 17 -20.16 -22.18 6.84
N SER A 18 -18.90 -21.75 6.98
CA SER A 18 -18.64 -20.35 7.20
C SER A 18 -19.15 -19.63 5.96
N SER A 19 -20.27 -18.91 6.08
CA SER A 19 -20.67 -17.95 5.06
C SER A 19 -19.49 -17.02 4.84
N ALA A 20 -18.79 -17.15 3.72
CA ALA A 20 -17.91 -16.08 3.27
C ALA A 20 -18.81 -14.85 3.10
N ASP A 21 -18.48 -13.75 3.77
CA ASP A 21 -19.18 -12.48 3.55
C ASP A 21 -19.18 -12.20 2.04
N ALA A 22 -20.37 -12.09 1.46
CA ALA A 22 -20.52 -11.92 0.03
C ALA A 22 -19.99 -10.53 -0.35
N LEU A 23 -18.85 -10.49 -1.04
CA LEU A 23 -18.20 -9.26 -1.47
C LEU A 23 -19.01 -8.57 -2.58
N SER A 24 -19.51 -7.37 -2.31
CA SER A 24 -20.20 -6.53 -3.29
C SER A 24 -19.32 -5.33 -3.69
N LEU A 25 -19.32 -4.96 -4.98
CA LEU A 25 -18.55 -3.80 -5.44
C LEU A 25 -19.13 -2.52 -4.84
N LYS A 26 -18.35 -1.87 -3.97
CA LYS A 26 -18.74 -0.63 -3.31
C LYS A 26 -18.31 0.61 -4.09
N ARG A 27 -17.06 0.62 -4.57
CA ARG A 27 -16.47 1.78 -5.24
C ARG A 27 -15.46 1.36 -6.29
N THR A 28 -15.42 2.10 -7.39
CA THR A 28 -14.35 2.04 -8.40
C THR A 28 -13.75 3.43 -8.55
N TYR A 29 -12.44 3.55 -8.36
CA TYR A 29 -11.64 4.72 -8.69
C TYR A 29 -10.88 4.41 -9.99
N ALA A 30 -11.31 5.03 -11.10
CA ALA A 30 -10.67 4.87 -12.40
C ALA A 30 -11.01 6.04 -13.33
N GLY A 31 -10.20 6.23 -14.38
CA GLY A 31 -10.48 7.19 -15.44
C GLY A 31 -10.74 8.61 -14.95
N SER A 32 -11.67 9.30 -15.62
CA SER A 32 -11.97 10.72 -15.40
C SER A 32 -12.47 11.06 -13.99
N SER A 33 -13.13 10.11 -13.31
CA SER A 33 -13.70 10.32 -11.97
C SER A 33 -12.78 9.87 -10.84
N PHE A 34 -11.55 9.43 -11.13
CA PHE A 34 -10.63 8.95 -10.11
C PHE A 34 -10.37 9.99 -9.03
N PHE A 35 -9.93 11.19 -9.43
CA PHE A 35 -9.54 12.26 -8.50
C PHE A 35 -10.73 12.84 -7.71
N ASP A 36 -11.96 12.58 -8.13
CA ASP A 36 -13.15 13.03 -7.39
C ASP A 36 -13.43 12.18 -6.14
N GLY A 37 -12.75 11.04 -6.00
CA GLY A 37 -12.78 10.20 -4.81
C GLY A 37 -11.70 10.51 -3.77
N PHE A 38 -10.86 11.51 -4.01
CA PHE A 38 -9.70 11.81 -3.16
C PHE A 38 -9.57 13.29 -2.83
N ASN A 39 -9.18 13.55 -1.58
CA ASN A 39 -8.64 14.82 -1.15
C ASN A 39 -7.17 14.92 -1.58
N PHE A 40 -6.78 16.04 -2.19
CA PHE A 40 -5.37 16.39 -2.35
C PHE A 40 -4.90 17.07 -1.07
N LYS A 41 -3.89 16.52 -0.41
CA LYS A 41 -3.33 17.08 0.83
C LYS A 41 -2.05 17.85 0.57
N PRO A 42 -2.11 19.18 0.39
CA PRO A 42 -0.91 19.96 0.16
C PRO A 42 -0.06 20.04 1.43
N SER A 43 1.27 20.23 1.28
CA SER A 43 2.19 20.33 2.42
C SER A 43 1.83 21.47 3.36
N THR A 44 1.15 22.52 2.89
CA THR A 44 0.67 23.63 3.72
C THR A 44 -0.45 23.26 4.69
N GLU A 45 -1.14 22.14 4.47
CA GLU A 45 -2.22 21.63 5.32
C GLU A 45 -1.75 20.51 6.25
N LEU A 46 -0.52 20.02 6.08
CA LEU A 46 0.05 18.98 6.90
C LEU A 46 0.94 19.59 8.00
N PRO A 47 0.91 19.05 9.23
CA PRO A 47 1.74 19.57 10.32
C PRO A 47 3.23 19.54 9.99
N ASN A 48 3.86 20.72 9.90
CA ASN A 48 5.27 20.90 9.52
C ASN A 48 5.63 20.42 8.10
N GLY A 49 4.66 20.35 7.18
CA GLY A 49 4.88 19.76 5.86
C GLY A 49 4.64 18.26 5.89
N ASP A 50 5.51 17.48 5.25
CA ASP A 50 5.35 16.02 5.22
C ASP A 50 5.54 15.39 6.63
N PRO A 51 4.59 14.57 7.13
CA PRO A 51 4.66 13.97 8.47
C PRO A 51 5.90 13.09 8.71
N THR A 52 6.50 12.56 7.64
CA THR A 52 7.71 11.73 7.66
C THR A 52 9.00 12.53 7.50
N GLY A 53 8.92 13.88 7.50
CA GLY A 53 10.07 14.77 7.41
C GLY A 53 10.72 14.80 6.03
N GLY A 54 9.99 14.37 5.01
CA GLY A 54 10.41 14.32 3.62
C GLY A 54 10.81 15.68 3.04
N PHE A 55 11.66 15.63 2.02
CA PHE A 55 12.00 16.77 1.16
C PHE A 55 11.06 16.82 -0.05
N VAL A 56 9.77 16.96 0.25
CA VAL A 56 8.67 16.99 -0.71
C VAL A 56 7.79 18.21 -0.50
N ASN A 57 7.22 18.70 -1.60
CA ASN A 57 6.16 19.71 -1.59
C ASN A 57 4.90 19.14 -2.25
N TYR A 58 3.95 18.64 -1.45
CA TYR A 58 2.68 18.18 -1.97
C TYR A 58 1.83 19.37 -2.42
N LEU A 59 1.35 19.30 -3.66
CA LEU A 59 0.60 20.38 -4.29
C LEU A 59 -0.92 20.20 -4.15
N PRO A 60 -1.69 21.30 -4.08
CA PRO A 60 -3.14 21.24 -4.19
C PRO A 60 -3.56 20.82 -5.61
N ARG A 61 -4.76 20.22 -5.74
CA ARG A 61 -5.28 19.62 -7.00
C ARG A 61 -5.07 20.49 -8.23
N LYS A 62 -5.52 21.75 -8.17
CA LYS A 62 -5.45 22.68 -9.32
C LYS A 62 -4.02 22.89 -9.83
N GLU A 63 -3.04 22.97 -8.93
CA GLU A 63 -1.64 23.14 -9.32
C GLU A 63 -1.02 21.82 -9.79
N ALA A 64 -1.33 20.70 -9.13
CA ALA A 64 -0.89 19.39 -9.55
C ALA A 64 -1.38 19.05 -10.98
N GLU A 65 -2.64 19.36 -11.30
CA GLU A 65 -3.22 19.18 -12.63
C GLU A 65 -2.58 20.11 -13.67
N SER A 66 -2.40 21.41 -13.36
CA SER A 66 -1.81 22.37 -14.30
C SER A 66 -0.35 22.07 -14.62
N ARG A 67 0.38 21.47 -13.67
CA ARG A 67 1.76 21.00 -13.84
C ARG A 67 1.84 19.57 -14.39
N GLY A 68 0.70 18.92 -14.65
CA GLY A 68 0.64 17.56 -15.20
C GLY A 68 1.12 16.46 -14.25
N LEU A 69 1.20 16.75 -12.95
CA LEU A 69 1.53 15.80 -11.88
C LEU A 69 0.35 14.91 -11.52
N ALA A 70 -0.88 15.39 -11.69
CA ALA A 70 -2.10 14.59 -11.59
C ALA A 70 -2.88 14.70 -12.89
N LYS A 71 -3.00 13.61 -13.65
CA LYS A 71 -3.70 13.63 -14.94
C LYS A 71 -4.31 12.29 -15.31
N VAL A 72 -5.39 12.34 -16.06
CA VAL A 72 -6.03 11.17 -16.66
C VAL A 72 -5.45 10.97 -18.06
N GLN A 73 -5.00 9.75 -18.38
CA GLN A 73 -4.43 9.37 -19.66
C GLN A 73 -5.26 8.23 -20.27
N GLY A 74 -6.24 8.58 -21.10
CA GLY A 74 -7.22 7.60 -21.59
C GLY A 74 -8.06 7.07 -20.42
N SER A 75 -8.03 5.76 -20.19
CA SER A 75 -8.70 5.13 -19.04
C SER A 75 -7.83 5.06 -17.78
N GLN A 76 -6.54 5.37 -17.89
CA GLN A 76 -5.58 5.27 -16.77
C GLN A 76 -5.40 6.62 -16.08
N VAL A 77 -4.90 6.57 -14.86
CA VAL A 77 -4.62 7.76 -14.05
C VAL A 77 -3.14 7.81 -13.75
N ARG A 78 -2.51 8.95 -14.06
CA ARG A 78 -1.11 9.20 -13.76
C ARG A 78 -0.98 10.17 -12.59
N ILE A 79 -0.21 9.76 -11.57
CA ILE A 79 0.18 10.58 -10.43
C ILE A 79 1.69 10.58 -10.38
N GLY A 80 2.32 11.71 -10.65
CA GLY A 80 3.78 11.84 -10.75
C GLY A 80 4.33 12.96 -9.91
N VAL A 81 5.63 13.16 -10.06
CA VAL A 81 6.42 14.19 -9.39
C VAL A 81 7.04 15.14 -10.40
N ASP A 82 7.46 16.32 -9.94
CA ASP A 82 8.26 17.22 -10.76
C ASP A 82 9.59 16.56 -11.13
N SER A 83 9.84 16.43 -12.42
CA SER A 83 11.05 15.84 -13.00
C SER A 83 11.79 16.79 -13.95
N SER A 84 11.49 18.10 -13.88
CA SER A 84 12.10 19.13 -14.72
C SER A 84 12.80 20.24 -13.94
N THR A 85 12.37 20.53 -12.72
CA THR A 85 12.84 21.71 -11.97
C THR A 85 13.93 21.33 -10.95
N THR A 86 14.97 22.15 -10.89
CA THR A 86 15.94 22.14 -9.80
C THR A 86 15.45 23.01 -8.64
N HIS A 87 15.70 22.59 -7.41
CA HIS A 87 15.28 23.29 -6.20
C HIS A 87 16.49 23.71 -5.35
N SER A 88 16.30 24.63 -4.42
CA SER A 88 17.22 24.86 -3.30
C SER A 88 16.96 23.83 -2.21
N THR A 89 17.99 23.41 -1.47
CA THR A 89 17.82 22.53 -0.29
C THR A 89 17.08 23.20 0.87
N SER A 90 16.86 24.51 0.80
CA SER A 90 16.04 25.29 1.74
C SER A 90 14.55 25.35 1.36
N ASP A 91 14.19 24.89 0.17
CA ASP A 91 12.79 24.86 -0.26
C ASP A 91 12.03 23.77 0.49
N GLN A 92 10.70 23.80 0.42
CA GLN A 92 9.85 22.76 1.01
C GLN A 92 10.21 21.36 0.50
N GLY A 93 10.54 21.25 -0.78
CA GLY A 93 10.96 20.00 -1.41
C GLY A 93 10.54 19.87 -2.86
N ARG A 94 10.81 18.71 -3.44
CA ARG A 94 10.40 18.40 -4.82
C ARG A 94 8.88 18.27 -4.89
N ALA A 95 8.27 18.91 -5.88
CA ALA A 95 6.82 18.88 -6.03
C ALA A 95 6.28 17.47 -6.31
N SER A 96 5.23 17.07 -5.59
CA SER A 96 4.57 15.77 -5.66
C SER A 96 3.08 15.91 -5.31
N VAL A 97 2.38 14.78 -5.16
CA VAL A 97 0.97 14.73 -4.76
C VAL A 97 0.79 13.69 -3.65
N ARG A 98 0.00 14.04 -2.63
CA ARG A 98 -0.55 13.12 -1.64
C ARG A 98 -2.07 13.12 -1.77
N LEU A 99 -2.63 11.95 -2.04
CA LEU A 99 -4.06 11.72 -2.16
C LEU A 99 -4.55 10.93 -0.96
N GLU A 100 -5.70 11.31 -0.41
CA GLU A 100 -6.38 10.58 0.67
C GLU A 100 -7.84 10.36 0.30
N SER A 101 -8.33 9.12 0.29
CA SER A 101 -9.68 8.81 -0.17
C SER A 101 -10.76 9.43 0.71
N HIS A 102 -11.90 9.77 0.11
CA HIS A 102 -13.09 10.20 0.85
C HIS A 102 -13.75 9.02 1.59
N ASP A 103 -13.77 7.86 0.96
CA ASP A 103 -14.32 6.65 1.54
C ASP A 103 -13.26 5.95 2.40
N SER A 104 -13.69 5.40 3.53
CA SER A 104 -12.92 4.44 4.33
C SER A 104 -13.58 3.05 4.24
N PHE A 105 -12.86 2.01 4.64
CA PHE A 105 -13.40 0.65 4.69
C PHE A 105 -12.95 -0.14 5.92
N ASP A 106 -13.80 -1.07 6.35
CA ASP A 106 -13.56 -1.96 7.49
C ASP A 106 -13.15 -3.35 6.98
N THR A 107 -13.96 -4.37 7.28
CA THR A 107 -13.90 -5.65 6.59
C THR A 107 -14.27 -5.43 5.12
N GLY A 108 -13.34 -5.79 4.23
CA GLY A 108 -13.47 -5.46 2.83
C GLY A 108 -12.23 -5.85 2.04
N LEU A 109 -12.40 -5.96 0.74
CA LEU A 109 -11.36 -6.29 -0.22
C LEU A 109 -11.04 -5.05 -1.05
N LEU A 110 -9.79 -4.60 -0.98
CA LEU A 110 -9.23 -3.54 -1.81
C LEU A 110 -8.36 -4.16 -2.90
N ILE A 111 -8.62 -3.85 -4.17
CA ILE A 111 -7.81 -4.32 -5.31
C ILE A 111 -7.30 -3.12 -6.09
N ALA A 112 -5.97 -3.00 -6.21
CA ALA A 112 -5.30 -1.99 -7.02
C ALA A 112 -4.63 -2.64 -8.23
N ASP A 113 -5.11 -2.30 -9.43
CA ASP A 113 -4.48 -2.67 -10.71
C ASP A 113 -3.61 -1.52 -11.20
N ILE A 114 -2.30 -1.74 -11.17
CA ILE A 114 -1.27 -0.71 -11.35
C ILE A 114 -0.38 -1.14 -12.52
N ALA A 115 -0.34 -0.30 -13.56
CA ALA A 115 0.50 -0.52 -14.73
C ALA A 115 1.94 -0.02 -14.53
N HIS A 116 2.13 0.97 -13.64
CA HIS A 116 3.43 1.54 -13.31
C HIS A 116 3.40 2.11 -11.89
N MET A 117 4.49 1.99 -11.15
CA MET A 117 4.73 2.68 -9.88
C MET A 117 6.05 3.46 -9.94
N PRO A 118 6.33 4.39 -9.01
CA PRO A 118 7.59 5.12 -9.02
C PRO A 118 8.79 4.16 -9.03
N GLY A 119 9.64 4.30 -10.07
CA GLY A 119 10.80 3.45 -10.29
C GLY A 119 11.96 3.80 -9.37
N TYR A 120 13.05 3.05 -9.47
CA TYR A 120 14.23 3.26 -8.65
C TYR A 120 14.92 4.60 -8.93
N ALA A 121 15.11 5.38 -7.88
CA ALA A 121 15.91 6.59 -7.92
C ALA A 121 16.43 6.91 -6.51
N CYS A 122 17.62 7.50 -6.41
CA CYS A 122 18.13 7.96 -5.12
C CYS A 122 17.16 8.95 -4.47
N GLY A 123 16.83 8.66 -3.21
CA GLY A 123 15.95 9.48 -2.40
C GLY A 123 14.45 9.36 -2.67
N VAL A 124 13.98 8.55 -3.63
CA VAL A 124 12.53 8.37 -3.83
C VAL A 124 11.93 7.45 -2.76
N TRP A 125 10.72 7.76 -2.29
CA TRP A 125 9.95 6.96 -1.34
C TRP A 125 8.45 6.98 -1.70
N PRO A 126 7.99 6.10 -2.60
CA PRO A 126 6.58 5.94 -2.93
C PRO A 126 5.82 5.06 -1.93
N ALA A 127 4.55 5.39 -1.71
CA ALA A 127 3.64 4.56 -0.92
C ALA A 127 2.22 4.50 -1.52
N PHE A 128 1.64 3.30 -1.50
CA PHE A 128 0.20 3.02 -1.62
C PHE A 128 -0.22 2.25 -0.37
N TRP A 129 -0.96 2.89 0.51
CA TRP A 129 -1.17 2.43 1.87
C TRP A 129 -2.56 2.82 2.36
N THR A 130 -2.94 2.35 3.55
CA THR A 130 -4.18 2.74 4.19
C THR A 130 -3.98 3.08 5.65
N PHE A 131 -4.82 3.97 6.17
CA PHE A 131 -4.71 4.46 7.53
C PHE A 131 -6.08 4.74 8.15
N ASN A 132 -6.21 4.48 9.46
CA ASN A 132 -7.34 4.94 10.26
C ASN A 132 -7.06 6.35 10.81
N PHE A 133 -7.64 7.38 10.18
CA PHE A 133 -7.48 8.77 10.61
C PHE A 133 -8.10 9.11 11.96
N ASP A 134 -8.98 8.26 12.51
CA ASP A 134 -9.47 8.43 13.88
C ASP A 134 -8.43 7.99 14.92
N GLU A 135 -7.36 7.30 14.50
CA GLU A 135 -6.26 6.80 15.32
C GLU A 135 -6.71 5.94 16.53
N ASN A 136 -7.90 5.34 16.44
CA ASN A 136 -8.53 4.62 17.55
C ASN A 136 -9.11 3.25 17.11
N PRO A 137 -8.33 2.16 17.22
CA PRO A 137 -6.91 2.17 17.50
C PRO A 137 -6.12 2.63 16.27
N TYR A 138 -4.85 3.01 16.49
CA TYR A 138 -3.91 3.25 15.40
C TYR A 138 -3.76 1.97 14.57
N GLY A 139 -4.04 2.06 13.28
CA GLY A 139 -3.94 0.96 12.33
C GLY A 139 -3.55 1.47 10.96
N GLU A 140 -2.33 1.14 10.56
CA GLU A 140 -1.73 1.47 9.27
C GLU A 140 -1.41 0.18 8.51
N ILE A 141 -1.66 0.18 7.20
CA ILE A 141 -1.37 -0.92 6.29
C ILE A 141 -0.58 -0.38 5.10
N ASP A 142 0.71 -0.67 5.07
CA ASP A 142 1.57 -0.37 3.93
C ASP A 142 1.44 -1.50 2.91
N ILE A 143 0.64 -1.26 1.87
CA ILE A 143 0.36 -2.29 0.85
C ILE A 143 1.48 -2.31 -0.18
N ILE A 144 1.94 -1.12 -0.61
CA ILE A 144 3.13 -0.94 -1.43
C ILE A 144 3.96 0.16 -0.81
N GLU A 145 5.15 -0.19 -0.33
CA GLU A 145 6.10 0.76 0.20
C GLU A 145 7.55 0.30 -0.04
N GLY A 146 8.40 1.29 -0.28
CA GLY A 146 9.83 1.11 -0.25
C GLY A 146 10.53 2.40 -0.61
N ALA A 147 11.85 2.39 -0.54
CA ALA A 147 12.65 3.53 -0.95
C ALA A 147 13.90 3.16 -1.75
N MET A 148 14.42 4.13 -2.47
CA MET A 148 15.66 4.02 -3.25
C MET A 148 15.69 2.83 -4.23
N PHE A 149 16.45 1.79 -3.91
CA PHE A 149 16.70 0.59 -4.74
C PHE A 149 16.29 -0.69 -4.01
N GLN A 150 15.26 -0.60 -3.16
CA GLN A 150 14.77 -1.74 -2.38
C GLN A 150 14.47 -2.95 -3.29
N ASP A 151 14.95 -4.12 -2.90
CA ASP A 151 14.93 -5.34 -3.74
C ASP A 151 13.51 -5.77 -4.10
N GLY A 152 12.58 -5.71 -3.16
CA GLY A 152 11.15 -5.99 -3.38
C GLY A 152 10.27 -5.10 -2.51
N ASN A 153 8.96 -5.22 -2.66
CA ASN A 153 8.00 -4.41 -1.90
C ASN A 153 8.07 -4.71 -0.40
N SER A 154 8.09 -3.70 0.46
CA SER A 154 7.87 -3.88 1.89
C SER A 154 6.37 -3.77 2.15
N MET A 155 5.77 -4.83 2.69
CA MET A 155 4.38 -4.78 3.16
C MET A 155 4.39 -4.84 4.66
N THR A 156 3.97 -3.75 5.29
CA THR A 156 4.06 -3.57 6.74
C THR A 156 2.73 -3.17 7.36
N LEU A 157 2.56 -3.53 8.63
CA LEU A 157 1.46 -3.10 9.46
C LEU A 157 2.02 -2.39 10.70
N TRP A 158 1.35 -1.32 11.09
CA TRP A 158 1.69 -0.55 12.29
C TRP A 158 0.50 -0.37 13.21
N THR A 159 0.74 -0.56 14.51
CA THR A 159 -0.29 -0.52 15.54
C THR A 159 0.24 0.13 16.82
N THR A 160 -0.64 0.70 17.64
CA THR A 160 -0.31 1.02 19.05
C THR A 160 -0.50 -0.17 19.98
N GLU A 161 -1.33 -1.14 19.57
CA GLU A 161 -1.57 -2.39 20.30
C GLU A 161 -0.36 -3.34 20.24
N GLN A 162 -0.34 -4.34 21.12
CA GLN A 162 0.68 -5.41 21.14
C GLN A 162 0.29 -6.52 20.16
N CYS A 163 0.30 -6.23 18.86
CA CYS A 163 0.17 -7.24 17.80
C CYS A 163 1.54 -7.85 17.49
N LYS A 164 1.70 -9.16 17.66
CA LYS A 164 2.91 -9.92 17.34
C LYS A 164 2.58 -11.14 16.49
N PHE A 165 2.60 -10.99 15.17
CA PHE A 165 2.27 -12.07 14.24
C PHE A 165 3.42 -13.07 14.04
N THR A 166 3.04 -14.32 13.88
CA THR A 166 3.90 -15.43 13.44
C THR A 166 3.31 -16.04 12.17
N ASN A 167 4.14 -16.70 11.37
CA ASN A 167 3.73 -17.34 10.10
C ASN A 167 3.09 -16.36 9.09
N ILE A 168 3.65 -15.15 8.98
CA ILE A 168 3.14 -14.11 8.08
C ILE A 168 3.29 -14.52 6.61
N GLY A 169 4.32 -15.29 6.26
CA GLY A 169 4.75 -15.44 4.86
C GLY A 169 5.83 -14.42 4.51
N ALA A 170 5.94 -14.07 3.22
CA ALA A 170 6.93 -13.15 2.67
C ALA A 170 8.41 -13.50 2.95
N LYS A 171 9.33 -12.72 2.39
CA LYS A 171 10.77 -12.79 2.66
C LYS A 171 11.13 -11.92 3.87
N ASP A 172 12.07 -12.38 4.70
CA ASP A 172 12.59 -11.68 5.89
C ASP A 172 11.50 -11.10 6.83
N PRO A 173 10.54 -11.93 7.29
CA PRO A 173 9.39 -11.43 8.04
C PRO A 173 9.75 -10.90 9.44
N LYS A 174 9.12 -9.79 9.84
CA LYS A 174 9.14 -9.23 11.20
C LYS A 174 7.76 -9.35 11.84
N GLY A 175 7.72 -9.77 13.10
CA GLY A 175 6.44 -10.08 13.77
C GLY A 175 5.79 -8.94 14.55
N ASN A 176 6.53 -7.95 15.03
CA ASN A 176 6.06 -6.99 16.03
C ASN A 176 5.50 -5.69 15.42
N CYS A 177 4.18 -5.56 15.31
CA CYS A 177 3.54 -4.44 14.61
C CYS A 177 3.50 -3.14 15.44
N ASN A 178 3.93 -3.19 16.70
CA ASN A 178 3.88 -2.01 17.54
C ASN A 178 4.75 -0.90 16.94
N LEU A 179 4.31 0.36 17.04
CA LEU A 179 5.10 1.54 16.62
C LEU A 179 6.51 1.53 17.24
N ASN A 180 6.63 1.18 18.52
CA ASN A 180 7.92 1.07 19.21
C ASN A 180 8.72 -0.20 18.84
N GLY A 181 8.09 -1.11 18.10
CA GLY A 181 8.64 -2.37 17.61
C GLY A 181 9.18 -2.32 16.18
N GLY A 182 8.97 -1.22 15.46
CA GLY A 182 9.42 -1.05 14.08
C GLY A 182 8.52 -1.71 13.03
N GLY A 183 7.24 -1.96 13.36
CA GLY A 183 6.27 -2.54 12.43
C GLY A 183 6.47 -4.05 12.19
N CYS A 184 5.44 -4.70 11.67
CA CYS A 184 5.48 -6.11 11.29
C CYS A 184 5.15 -6.28 9.82
N GLY A 185 5.61 -7.36 9.21
CA GLY A 185 5.44 -7.55 7.78
C GLY A 185 6.57 -8.34 7.15
N GLY A 186 6.80 -8.13 5.87
CA GLY A 186 7.89 -8.76 5.13
C GLY A 186 8.01 -8.24 3.71
N MET A 187 8.99 -8.77 2.99
CA MET A 187 9.35 -8.33 1.65
C MET A 187 8.77 -9.24 0.56
N GLY A 188 8.25 -8.63 -0.50
CA GLY A 188 7.82 -9.32 -1.71
C GLY A 188 8.98 -9.80 -2.60
N PRO A 189 8.68 -10.55 -3.67
CA PRO A 189 9.69 -10.90 -4.67
C PRO A 189 10.17 -9.65 -5.42
N ARG A 190 11.32 -9.77 -6.11
CA ARG A 190 11.96 -8.60 -6.74
C ARG A 190 11.07 -7.80 -7.70
N ASN A 191 10.23 -8.48 -8.48
CA ASN A 191 9.32 -7.86 -9.44
C ASN A 191 8.05 -7.27 -8.80
N SER A 192 7.97 -7.21 -7.46
CA SER A 192 6.81 -6.66 -6.77
C SER A 192 6.89 -5.15 -6.54
N TYR A 193 8.04 -4.52 -6.82
CA TYR A 193 8.25 -3.10 -6.55
C TYR A 193 9.15 -2.42 -7.59
N GLY A 194 9.02 -1.09 -7.70
CA GLY A 194 9.92 -0.20 -8.42
C GLY A 194 10.12 -0.54 -9.89
N THR A 195 11.34 -0.35 -10.38
CA THR A 195 11.67 -0.61 -11.80
C THR A 195 11.39 -2.05 -12.23
N PRO A 196 11.75 -3.11 -11.46
CA PRO A 196 11.39 -4.48 -11.83
C PRO A 196 9.89 -4.76 -11.95
N PHE A 197 9.04 -4.09 -11.17
CA PHE A 197 7.58 -4.15 -11.34
C PHE A 197 7.15 -3.50 -12.66
N ASN A 198 7.72 -2.33 -12.98
CA ASN A 198 7.43 -1.62 -14.21
C ASN A 198 7.88 -2.40 -15.47
N ASP A 199 9.03 -3.07 -15.41
CA ASP A 199 9.61 -3.85 -16.51
C ASP A 199 8.72 -5.04 -16.93
N VAL A 200 7.91 -5.57 -16.01
CA VAL A 200 6.93 -6.63 -16.30
C VAL A 200 5.53 -6.08 -16.64
N GLY A 201 5.41 -4.76 -16.83
CA GLY A 201 4.17 -4.06 -17.15
C GLY A 201 3.23 -3.88 -15.96
N GLY A 202 3.76 -3.94 -14.75
CA GLY A 202 3.04 -3.81 -13.50
C GLY A 202 2.34 -5.08 -13.02
N GLY A 203 1.22 -4.92 -12.32
CA GLY A 203 0.56 -6.01 -11.63
C GLY A 203 -0.64 -5.57 -10.79
N VAL A 204 -1.17 -6.51 -10.03
CA VAL A 204 -2.30 -6.29 -9.13
C VAL A 204 -1.87 -6.59 -7.70
N TYR A 205 -2.16 -5.64 -6.81
CA TYR A 205 -2.15 -5.84 -5.36
C TYR A 205 -3.59 -5.98 -4.86
N ALA A 206 -3.81 -6.96 -3.99
CA ALA A 206 -5.10 -7.13 -3.32
C ALA A 206 -4.89 -7.23 -1.81
N THR A 207 -5.65 -6.45 -1.05
CA THR A 207 -5.62 -6.43 0.42
C THR A 207 -7.02 -6.76 0.93
N TYR A 208 -7.14 -7.83 1.71
CA TYR A 208 -8.43 -8.29 2.24
C TYR A 208 -8.41 -8.30 3.76
N ILE A 209 -9.16 -7.37 4.36
CA ILE A 209 -9.41 -7.32 5.80
C ILE A 209 -10.66 -8.13 6.09
N GLN A 210 -10.52 -9.12 6.96
CA GLN A 210 -11.60 -9.93 7.49
C GLN A 210 -11.58 -9.85 9.02
N SER A 211 -12.66 -10.29 9.67
CA SER A 211 -12.80 -10.23 11.13
C SER A 211 -11.63 -10.85 11.90
N GLN A 212 -10.96 -11.87 11.35
CA GLN A 212 -9.88 -12.61 12.02
C GLN A 212 -8.56 -12.68 11.22
N ARG A 213 -8.48 -12.06 10.04
CA ARG A 213 -7.28 -12.11 9.21
C ARG A 213 -7.18 -10.93 8.24
N LEU A 214 -5.95 -10.54 7.93
CA LEU A 214 -5.61 -9.58 6.88
C LEU A 214 -4.66 -10.29 5.92
N ARG A 215 -4.99 -10.28 4.64
CA ARG A 215 -4.18 -10.93 3.60
C ARG A 215 -3.78 -9.94 2.52
N ILE A 216 -2.54 -10.01 2.06
CA ILE A 216 -2.03 -9.22 0.94
C ILE A 216 -1.53 -10.19 -0.14
N TRP A 217 -2.00 -10.01 -1.36
CA TRP A 217 -1.50 -10.69 -2.55
C TRP A 217 -0.83 -9.70 -3.50
N PHE A 218 0.13 -10.21 -4.25
CA PHE A 218 0.68 -9.56 -5.42
C PHE A 218 0.72 -10.57 -6.57
N TRP A 219 0.27 -10.14 -7.75
CA TRP A 219 0.50 -10.86 -8.99
C TRP A 219 1.10 -9.93 -10.04
N PRO A 220 2.24 -10.29 -10.66
CA PRO A 220 2.71 -9.56 -11.83
C PRO A 220 1.69 -9.70 -12.97
N LYS A 221 1.64 -8.74 -13.89
CA LYS A 221 0.58 -8.59 -14.91
C LYS A 221 0.13 -9.89 -15.58
N ALA A 222 1.06 -10.77 -15.93
CA ALA A 222 0.82 -12.04 -16.62
C ALA A 222 0.22 -13.15 -15.75
N GLN A 223 0.22 -13.00 -14.43
CA GLN A 223 -0.22 -14.01 -13.46
C GLN A 223 -1.47 -13.60 -12.67
N VAL A 224 -2.05 -12.44 -12.98
CA VAL A 224 -3.24 -11.93 -12.28
C VAL A 224 -4.44 -12.85 -12.55
N PRO A 225 -5.11 -13.37 -11.50
CA PRO A 225 -6.35 -14.12 -11.65
C PRO A 225 -7.43 -13.32 -12.40
N ALA A 226 -8.19 -13.98 -13.28
CA ALA A 226 -9.15 -13.28 -14.13
C ALA A 226 -10.25 -12.55 -13.33
N ASP A 227 -10.70 -13.16 -12.23
CA ASP A 227 -11.74 -12.62 -11.37
C ASP A 227 -11.24 -11.46 -10.48
N ALA A 228 -9.94 -11.36 -10.20
CA ALA A 228 -9.34 -10.26 -9.44
C ALA A 228 -9.51 -8.90 -10.13
N ARG A 229 -9.62 -8.87 -11.48
CA ARG A 229 -9.95 -7.64 -12.23
C ARG A 229 -11.44 -7.42 -12.44
N SER A 230 -12.27 -8.41 -12.12
CA SER A 230 -13.70 -8.37 -12.37
C SER A 230 -14.44 -7.52 -11.34
N ASN A 231 -15.78 -7.55 -11.38
CA ASN A 231 -16.63 -6.95 -10.35
C ASN A 231 -17.21 -8.01 -9.39
N ASN A 232 -16.72 -9.26 -9.46
CA ASN A 232 -17.13 -10.37 -8.60
C ASN A 232 -15.93 -11.25 -8.22
N PRO A 233 -14.95 -10.72 -7.46
CA PRO A 233 -13.75 -11.44 -7.07
C PRO A 233 -14.06 -12.57 -6.07
N ASN A 234 -13.30 -13.66 -6.14
CA ASN A 234 -13.33 -14.76 -5.20
C ASN A 234 -11.93 -15.02 -4.59
N PRO A 235 -11.59 -14.34 -3.48
CA PRO A 235 -10.28 -14.46 -2.84
C PRO A 235 -9.89 -15.87 -2.37
N ASP A 236 -10.85 -16.74 -2.13
CA ASP A 236 -10.56 -18.11 -1.69
C ASP A 236 -10.06 -19.00 -2.84
N SER A 237 -10.22 -18.56 -4.09
CA SER A 237 -9.69 -19.25 -5.28
C SER A 237 -8.28 -18.83 -5.69
N TRP A 238 -7.74 -17.76 -5.10
CA TRP A 238 -6.48 -17.15 -5.54
C TRP A 238 -5.21 -17.85 -5.04
N GLY A 239 -5.35 -18.84 -4.16
CA GLY A 239 -4.22 -19.54 -3.55
C GLY A 239 -3.56 -18.73 -2.43
N ALA A 240 -2.31 -19.07 -2.14
CA ALA A 240 -1.58 -18.53 -1.00
C ALA A 240 -1.33 -17.01 -1.17
N PRO A 241 -1.62 -16.19 -0.15
CA PRO A 241 -1.22 -14.78 -0.15
C PRO A 241 0.29 -14.63 0.02
N LEU A 242 0.79 -13.44 -0.33
CA LEU A 242 2.17 -13.05 -0.08
C LEU A 242 2.40 -12.85 1.42
N SER A 243 1.43 -12.21 2.10
CA SER A 243 1.40 -12.05 3.55
C SER A 243 0.01 -12.38 4.14
N ASP A 244 -0.04 -13.07 5.27
CA ASP A 244 -1.24 -13.47 6.00
C ASP A 244 -1.10 -13.23 7.51
N PHE A 245 -1.82 -12.24 8.01
CA PHE A 245 -1.80 -11.82 9.40
C PHE A 245 -3.08 -12.32 10.07
N GLN A 246 -2.98 -13.41 10.83
CA GLN A 246 -4.13 -14.06 11.46
C GLN A 246 -4.20 -13.74 12.95
N THR A 247 -5.38 -13.37 13.47
CA THR A 247 -5.61 -13.07 14.90
C THR A 247 -5.03 -14.16 15.82
N LYS A 248 -5.28 -15.43 15.49
CA LYS A 248 -4.78 -16.59 16.28
C LYS A 248 -3.26 -16.67 16.39
N ASN A 249 -2.53 -16.04 15.46
CA ASN A 249 -1.08 -16.03 15.41
C ASN A 249 -0.50 -14.66 15.83
N GLY A 250 -1.34 -13.68 16.14
CA GLY A 250 -0.99 -12.27 16.33
C GLY A 250 -1.18 -11.71 17.73
N GLY A 251 -2.00 -12.35 18.57
CA GLY A 251 -2.30 -11.85 19.90
C GLY A 251 -3.15 -10.58 19.95
N CYS A 252 -3.73 -10.15 18.81
CA CYS A 252 -4.65 -9.02 18.68
C CYS A 252 -5.76 -9.33 17.67
N ASN A 253 -6.87 -8.59 17.71
CA ASN A 253 -8.02 -8.81 16.82
C ASN A 253 -7.86 -7.99 15.53
N VAL A 254 -7.46 -8.66 14.45
CA VAL A 254 -7.14 -8.01 13.17
C VAL A 254 -8.26 -7.11 12.65
N GLY A 255 -9.51 -7.60 12.60
CA GLY A 255 -10.62 -6.82 12.06
C GLY A 255 -11.04 -5.62 12.93
N LYS A 256 -10.67 -5.62 14.23
CA LYS A 256 -10.87 -4.46 15.12
C LYS A 256 -9.70 -3.49 15.07
N THR A 257 -8.48 -4.00 14.90
CA THR A 257 -7.28 -3.16 14.84
C THR A 257 -7.20 -2.41 13.51
N PHE A 258 -7.52 -3.08 12.39
CA PHE A 258 -7.47 -2.51 11.05
C PHE A 258 -8.88 -2.30 10.51
N HIS A 259 -9.45 -1.15 10.84
CA HIS A 259 -10.79 -0.71 10.40
C HIS A 259 -10.74 0.78 10.03
N SER A 260 -11.83 1.33 9.48
CA SER A 260 -11.94 2.72 9.02
C SER A 260 -10.75 3.15 8.15
N GLN A 261 -10.27 2.24 7.31
CA GLN A 261 -9.06 2.43 6.51
C GLN A 261 -9.34 3.32 5.30
N SER A 262 -8.75 4.52 5.27
CA SER A 262 -8.74 5.38 4.09
C SER A 262 -7.49 5.12 3.27
N ILE A 263 -7.62 5.14 1.94
CA ILE A 263 -6.53 4.91 0.98
C ILE A 263 -5.68 6.16 0.86
N ILE A 264 -4.36 5.98 0.89
CA ILE A 264 -3.38 7.04 0.71
C ILE A 264 -2.42 6.67 -0.43
N ILE A 265 -2.18 7.63 -1.32
CA ILE A 265 -1.24 7.49 -2.44
C ILE A 265 -0.31 8.70 -2.45
N ASN A 266 0.99 8.47 -2.32
CA ASN A 266 1.97 9.54 -2.40
C ASN A 266 3.32 9.08 -2.96
N THR A 267 4.18 10.05 -3.22
CA THR A 267 5.60 9.84 -3.46
C THR A 267 6.35 10.92 -2.72
N ASP A 268 6.98 10.52 -1.62
CA ASP A 268 7.87 11.35 -0.84
C ASP A 268 9.32 11.24 -1.34
N PHE A 269 10.19 12.07 -0.77
CA PHE A 269 11.62 12.00 -0.96
C PHE A 269 12.36 12.17 0.36
N CYS A 270 13.47 11.46 0.51
CA CYS A 270 14.28 11.52 1.72
C CYS A 270 13.49 11.08 2.97
N GLY A 271 13.37 11.94 3.97
CA GLY A 271 12.58 11.69 5.17
C GLY A 271 13.18 10.63 6.09
N SER A 272 12.35 10.15 7.02
CA SER A 272 12.72 9.14 8.01
C SER A 272 13.13 7.81 7.38
N GLU A 273 12.50 7.42 6.26
CA GLU A 273 12.81 6.16 5.59
C GLU A 273 14.19 6.21 4.94
N VAL A 274 14.50 7.25 4.16
CA VAL A 274 15.84 7.42 3.58
C VAL A 274 16.74 8.21 4.53
N SER A 275 17.08 7.57 5.64
CA SER A 275 17.99 8.14 6.64
C SER A 275 19.36 8.47 6.06
N GLN A 276 20.08 9.41 6.69
CA GLN A 276 21.46 9.73 6.29
C GLN A 276 22.40 8.51 6.40
N GLU A 277 22.14 7.61 7.35
CA GLU A 277 22.90 6.37 7.48
C GLU A 277 22.69 5.47 6.26
N TRP A 278 21.45 5.26 5.82
CA TRP A 278 21.19 4.46 4.62
C TRP A 278 21.76 5.13 3.38
N TRP A 279 21.66 6.47 3.27
CA TRP A 279 22.30 7.22 2.18
C TRP A 279 23.81 6.97 2.10
N ASN A 280 24.52 7.08 3.22
CA ASN A 280 25.96 6.87 3.30
C ASN A 280 26.37 5.44 2.94
N ASN A 281 25.50 4.47 3.22
CA ASN A 281 25.68 3.06 2.88
C ASN A 281 25.13 2.68 1.49
N SER A 282 24.74 3.66 0.67
CA SER A 282 24.25 3.46 -0.70
C SER A 282 25.28 3.96 -1.73
N PRO A 283 26.19 3.09 -2.23
CA PRO A 283 27.29 3.49 -3.10
C PRO A 283 26.84 4.23 -4.38
N ASP A 284 25.68 3.87 -4.92
CA ASP A 284 25.12 4.47 -6.13
C ASP A 284 24.55 5.88 -5.90
N CYS A 285 24.28 6.25 -4.65
CA CYS A 285 23.72 7.55 -4.27
C CYS A 285 24.79 8.49 -3.70
N VAL A 286 25.64 8.00 -2.78
CA VAL A 286 26.67 8.82 -2.13
C VAL A 286 27.70 9.38 -3.11
N LYS A 287 27.96 8.68 -4.23
CA LYS A 287 28.83 9.18 -5.31
C LYS A 287 28.22 10.34 -6.10
N LYS A 288 26.90 10.54 -6.01
CA LYS A 288 26.16 11.55 -6.79
C LYS A 288 25.86 12.82 -5.99
N ALA A 289 25.71 12.72 -4.67
CA ALA A 289 25.56 13.87 -3.78
C ALA A 289 25.92 13.50 -2.33
N PRO A 290 26.33 14.48 -1.49
CA PRO A 290 26.70 14.20 -0.10
C PRO A 290 25.51 13.80 0.78
N ASN A 291 24.30 14.19 0.42
CA ASN A 291 23.08 13.81 1.14
C ASN A 291 21.88 13.74 0.19
N CYS A 292 20.79 13.15 0.70
CA CYS A 292 19.57 12.94 -0.06
C CYS A 292 18.94 14.25 -0.57
N LYS A 293 18.80 15.27 0.30
CA LYS A 293 18.16 16.54 -0.07
C LYS A 293 18.89 17.22 -1.23
N GLU A 294 20.21 17.23 -1.20
CA GLU A 294 21.01 17.81 -2.27
C GLU A 294 20.84 17.06 -3.61
N TYR A 295 20.79 15.73 -3.57
CA TYR A 295 20.53 14.95 -4.78
C TYR A 295 19.14 15.24 -5.34
N VAL A 296 18.10 15.14 -4.49
CA VAL A 296 16.72 15.36 -4.87
C VAL A 296 16.52 16.76 -5.41
N ALA A 297 17.13 17.79 -4.81
CA ALA A 297 17.02 19.16 -5.24
C ALA A 297 17.63 19.38 -6.65
N LYS A 298 18.81 18.81 -6.93
CA LYS A 298 19.62 19.16 -8.11
C LYS A 298 19.46 18.22 -9.32
N ASN A 299 18.79 17.07 -9.17
CA ASN A 299 18.73 16.03 -10.21
C ASN A 299 17.31 15.71 -10.71
N PRO A 300 16.54 16.68 -11.23
CA PRO A 300 15.14 16.48 -11.62
C PRO A 300 14.92 15.32 -12.60
N LYS A 301 15.80 15.16 -13.59
CA LYS A 301 15.66 14.13 -14.63
C LYS A 301 15.72 12.70 -14.09
N ALA A 302 16.26 12.49 -12.89
CA ALA A 302 16.28 11.19 -12.22
C ALA A 302 14.88 10.70 -11.83
N TYR A 303 13.89 11.59 -11.81
CA TYR A 303 12.53 11.32 -11.35
C TYR A 303 11.50 11.24 -12.49
N THR A 304 11.95 11.06 -13.73
CA THR A 304 11.07 10.88 -14.90
C THR A 304 10.22 9.61 -14.78
N GLU A 305 10.78 8.55 -14.20
CA GLU A 305 10.10 7.29 -13.87
C GLU A 305 9.47 7.27 -12.47
N ALA A 306 9.46 8.39 -11.74
CA ALA A 306 8.80 8.49 -10.44
C ALA A 306 7.32 8.87 -10.61
N TYR A 307 6.51 7.93 -11.06
CA TYR A 307 5.07 8.09 -11.18
C TYR A 307 4.29 6.78 -11.01
N TRP A 308 3.08 6.91 -10.48
CA TRP A 308 2.04 5.90 -10.53
C TRP A 308 1.27 6.00 -11.85
N LEU A 309 0.97 4.87 -12.47
CA LEU A 309 0.00 4.73 -13.55
C LEU A 309 -1.01 3.65 -13.16
N ILE A 310 -2.19 4.08 -12.78
CA ILE A 310 -3.22 3.24 -12.17
C ILE A 310 -4.30 2.94 -13.20
N ASN A 311 -4.60 1.66 -13.40
CA ASN A 311 -5.72 1.22 -14.23
C ASN A 311 -7.05 1.41 -13.48
N SER A 312 -7.11 0.89 -12.24
CA SER A 312 -8.25 1.07 -11.35
C SER A 312 -7.90 0.69 -9.92
N ILE A 313 -8.59 1.29 -8.96
CA ILE A 313 -8.70 0.79 -7.58
C ILE A 313 -10.16 0.43 -7.34
N LYS A 314 -10.43 -0.78 -6.84
CA LYS A 314 -11.78 -1.26 -6.52
C LYS A 314 -11.88 -1.67 -5.08
N LEU A 315 -12.95 -1.24 -4.42
CA LEU A 315 -13.29 -1.60 -3.06
C LEU A 315 -14.55 -2.46 -3.06
N PHE A 316 -14.49 -3.60 -2.36
CA PHE A 316 -15.61 -4.52 -2.16
C PHE A 316 -15.90 -4.71 -0.67
N GLN A 317 -17.17 -4.75 -0.29
CA GLN A 317 -17.64 -5.01 1.08
C GLN A 317 -18.96 -5.78 1.08
#